data_AF-A0A8H8RHE4-F1
#
_entry.id   AF-A0A8H8RHE4-F1
#
_cell.length_a   1.000
_cell.length_b   1.000
_cell.length_c   1.000
_cell.angle_alpha   90.00
_cell.angle_beta   90.00
_cell.angle_gamma   90.00
#
_symmetry.space_group_name_H-M   'P 1'
#
loop_
_entity.id
_entity.type
_entity.pdbx_description
1 polymer ?
#
loop_
_entity_poly.entity_id
_entity_poly.type
_entity_poly.pdbx_seq_one_letter_code
_entity_poly.pdbx_strand_id
1 'polypeptide(L)'
;MGDSTLNSTPETVEEKLDTEQLQIKDSTEESPIVEKPSTLFPKITGKIGDLVKDYNYVLYQLKPETGNDIPPSTHNLDPVLKLIGTVKLHGAHADIVIHSDNTMQLQSRNLTGLSREKDVYNIAKSMLPLEAEALDLKNRYRERFLALNPGVEINEEWPTIIAGEWIGPGIQKGVAICDLPRKYFVILSVSINNAWLPDELYADIHNEAVGIYNISRGGFYHEELLFNDINGSRQKLDAHTLAVEKECPFAKTFGISGVGEGIVWKAEHLLGSDARFWLKTKGLQHQVTTTGKLRNAPSGTDLENAKSFAEAAVTVNRLEQGWAYLEEMGIERDMKGIGAFMKWIIHDVEVEERTEIEEMLINQALLKKNMTAMCKSWYMKKLDRT
;
A
#
# COMPACT_ATOMS: atom_id res chain seq x y z
N MET A 1 41.14 -3.65 -51.95
CA MET A 1 40.43 -4.93 -51.92
C MET A 1 40.45 -5.42 -50.47
N GLY A 2 39.29 -5.61 -49.84
CA GLY A 2 39.18 -6.30 -48.54
C GLY A 2 38.89 -5.40 -47.35
N ASP A 3 37.72 -4.78 -47.31
CA ASP A 3 37.12 -4.19 -46.10
C ASP A 3 36.20 -5.26 -45.49
N SER A 4 36.48 -5.72 -44.27
CA SER A 4 35.63 -6.67 -43.54
C SER A 4 35.12 -6.00 -42.26
N THR A 5 33.88 -5.55 -42.34
CA THR A 5 33.00 -5.15 -41.25
C THR A 5 32.85 -6.25 -40.20
N LEU A 6 33.17 -5.95 -38.95
CA LEU A 6 32.65 -6.66 -37.77
C LEU A 6 31.75 -5.69 -37.00
N ASN A 7 30.46 -5.81 -37.27
CA ASN A 7 29.40 -5.29 -36.41
C ASN A 7 29.36 -6.15 -35.14
N SER A 8 29.62 -5.56 -33.98
CA SER A 8 29.22 -6.12 -32.69
C SER A 8 27.98 -5.40 -32.21
N THR A 9 26.82 -6.02 -32.42
CA THR A 9 25.57 -5.69 -31.70
C THR A 9 25.72 -6.09 -30.23
N PRO A 10 25.24 -5.29 -29.25
CA PRO A 10 25.18 -5.73 -27.87
C PRO A 10 24.04 -6.76 -27.74
N GLU A 11 24.37 -7.98 -27.31
CA GLU A 11 23.39 -8.98 -26.89
C GLU A 11 22.68 -8.48 -25.63
N THR A 12 21.38 -8.24 -25.73
CA THR A 12 20.49 -8.04 -24.60
C THR A 12 20.36 -9.34 -23.83
N VAL A 13 20.88 -9.36 -22.60
CA VAL A 13 20.70 -10.44 -21.64
C VAL A 13 19.26 -10.36 -21.10
N GLU A 14 18.32 -11.00 -21.80
CA GLU A 14 17.06 -11.43 -21.20
C GLU A 14 17.34 -12.72 -20.41
N GLU A 15 17.95 -12.59 -19.23
CA GLU A 15 18.00 -13.68 -18.27
C GLU A 15 16.62 -13.83 -17.61
N LYS A 16 16.03 -15.01 -17.80
CA LYS A 16 14.78 -15.45 -17.15
C LYS A 16 14.95 -15.36 -15.64
N LEU A 17 14.37 -14.32 -15.04
CA LEU A 17 14.20 -14.23 -13.60
C LEU A 17 13.13 -15.25 -13.19
N ASP A 18 13.58 -16.36 -12.61
CA ASP A 18 12.74 -17.47 -12.16
C ASP A 18 11.84 -17.02 -11.00
N THR A 19 10.52 -17.14 -11.20
CA THR A 19 9.48 -16.75 -10.25
C THR A 19 9.57 -17.47 -8.89
N GLU A 20 10.20 -18.66 -8.83
CA GLU A 20 10.41 -19.36 -7.57
C GLU A 20 11.51 -18.71 -6.70
N GLN A 21 12.49 -18.03 -7.31
CA GLN A 21 13.63 -17.45 -6.58
C GLN A 21 13.30 -16.13 -5.86
N LEU A 22 12.20 -15.47 -6.23
CA LEU A 22 11.73 -14.24 -5.58
C LEU A 22 10.87 -14.50 -4.33
N GLN A 23 10.47 -15.74 -4.06
CA GLN A 23 9.78 -16.11 -2.82
C GLN A 23 10.80 -16.22 -1.67
N ILE A 24 11.31 -15.08 -1.21
CA ILE A 24 12.11 -15.02 0.01
C ILE A 24 11.18 -15.35 1.18
N LYS A 25 11.39 -16.52 1.80
CA LYS A 25 10.76 -16.89 3.07
C LYS A 25 11.09 -15.83 4.12
N ASP A 26 10.05 -15.25 4.70
CA ASP A 26 10.17 -14.31 5.81
C ASP A 26 10.79 -15.03 7.02
N SER A 27 12.08 -14.82 7.27
CA SER A 27 12.79 -15.41 8.40
C SER A 27 12.89 -14.39 9.52
N THR A 28 11.76 -14.11 10.17
CA THR A 28 11.77 -13.56 11.53
C THR A 28 10.83 -14.38 12.41
N GLU A 29 11.46 -15.03 13.39
CA GLU A 29 10.92 -15.72 14.58
C GLU A 29 10.41 -17.17 14.40
N GLU A 30 11.19 -18.09 14.96
CA GLU A 30 10.78 -19.45 15.28
C GLU A 30 9.59 -19.44 16.25
N SER A 31 8.44 -19.91 15.79
CA SER A 31 7.38 -20.48 16.61
C SER A 31 6.65 -21.54 15.80
N PRO A 32 6.45 -22.78 16.31
CA PRO A 32 5.84 -23.86 15.56
C PRO A 32 4.32 -23.74 15.62
N ILE A 33 3.79 -22.73 14.95
CA ILE A 33 2.43 -22.69 14.46
C ILE A 33 2.59 -22.21 13.02
N VAL A 34 2.31 -23.08 12.04
CA VAL A 34 2.22 -22.65 10.65
C VAL A 34 0.95 -21.79 10.56
N GLU A 35 1.07 -20.52 10.95
CA GLU A 35 0.02 -19.54 10.70
C GLU A 35 -0.13 -19.45 9.19
N LYS A 36 -1.33 -19.72 8.68
CA LYS A 36 -1.64 -19.47 7.27
C LYS A 36 -1.36 -17.99 7.01
N PRO A 37 -0.62 -17.64 5.94
CA PRO A 37 -0.33 -16.24 5.67
C PRO A 37 -1.63 -15.48 5.46
N SER A 38 -1.64 -14.24 5.94
CA SER A 38 -2.82 -13.39 5.98
C SER A 38 -3.35 -13.10 4.58
N THR A 39 -4.67 -13.13 4.40
CA THR A 39 -5.32 -12.65 3.17
C THR A 39 -5.49 -11.13 3.15
N LEU A 40 -5.22 -10.43 4.26
CA LEU A 40 -5.41 -8.99 4.34
C LEU A 40 -4.41 -8.26 3.45
N PHE A 41 -4.88 -7.19 2.81
CA PHE A 41 -4.05 -6.36 1.95
C PHE A 41 -2.82 -5.80 2.69
N PRO A 42 -1.64 -5.76 2.03
CA PRO A 42 -0.40 -5.32 2.67
C PRO A 42 -0.42 -3.84 3.04
N LYS A 43 0.35 -3.46 4.06
CA LYS A 43 0.57 -2.04 4.41
C LYS A 43 1.61 -1.46 3.47
N ILE A 44 1.20 -0.53 2.62
CA ILE A 44 2.13 0.18 1.72
C ILE A 44 2.78 1.33 2.48
N THR A 45 4.11 1.42 2.45
CA THR A 45 4.87 2.52 3.08
C THR A 45 4.99 3.73 2.13
N GLY A 46 5.23 4.92 2.68
CA GLY A 46 5.59 6.11 1.90
C GLY A 46 7.10 6.38 1.82
N LYS A 47 7.92 5.48 2.37
CA LYS A 47 9.37 5.68 2.56
C LYS A 47 10.15 5.00 1.43
N ILE A 48 10.67 5.81 0.52
CA ILE A 48 11.54 5.33 -0.58
C ILE A 48 12.76 4.57 -0.04
N GLY A 49 13.31 4.99 1.11
CA GLY A 49 14.47 4.33 1.72
C GLY A 49 14.21 2.87 2.12
N ASP A 50 13.00 2.52 2.53
CA ASP A 50 12.65 1.14 2.88
C ASP A 50 12.65 0.26 1.62
N LEU A 51 12.04 0.74 0.54
CA LEU A 51 12.04 0.07 -0.76
C LEU A 51 13.46 -0.13 -1.31
N VAL A 52 14.36 0.86 -1.16
CA VAL A 52 15.77 0.74 -1.56
C VAL A 52 16.51 -0.30 -0.70
N LYS A 53 16.24 -0.36 0.60
CA LYS A 53 16.82 -1.37 1.50
C LYS A 53 16.38 -2.77 1.09
N ASP A 54 15.08 -2.96 0.86
CA ASP A 54 14.51 -4.25 0.44
C ASP A 54 15.06 -4.68 -0.92
N TYR A 55 15.16 -3.76 -1.88
CA TYR A 55 15.75 -4.03 -3.20
C TYR A 55 17.20 -4.51 -3.10
N ASN A 56 18.04 -3.79 -2.35
CA ASN A 56 19.44 -4.19 -2.15
C ASN A 56 19.55 -5.54 -1.43
N TYR A 57 18.66 -5.83 -0.49
CA TYR A 57 18.63 -7.12 0.19
C TYR A 57 18.30 -8.26 -0.76
N VAL A 58 17.28 -8.12 -1.61
CA VAL A 58 16.93 -9.14 -2.60
C VAL A 58 18.06 -9.38 -3.59
N LEU A 59 18.66 -8.31 -4.13
CA LEU A 59 19.84 -8.44 -5.00
C LEU A 59 21.02 -9.13 -4.30
N TYR A 60 21.22 -8.87 -3.01
CA TYR A 60 22.26 -9.53 -2.24
C TYR A 60 22.02 -11.05 -2.13
N GLN A 61 20.77 -11.46 -1.86
CA GLN A 61 20.42 -12.88 -1.76
C GLN A 61 20.53 -13.62 -3.11
N LEU A 62 20.35 -12.92 -4.23
CA LEU A 62 20.50 -13.48 -5.58
C LEU A 62 21.95 -13.58 -6.05
N LYS A 63 22.95 -13.15 -5.25
CA LYS A 63 24.35 -13.31 -5.64
C LYS A 63 24.73 -14.79 -5.66
N PRO A 64 25.34 -15.31 -6.74
CA PRO A 64 25.93 -16.64 -6.73
C PRO A 64 27.01 -16.70 -5.63
N GLU A 65 27.15 -17.87 -4.98
CA GLU A 65 28.18 -18.16 -3.98
C GLU A 65 29.60 -18.09 -4.59
N THR A 66 30.06 -16.89 -4.94
CA THR A 66 31.48 -16.64 -5.16
C THR A 66 32.03 -16.33 -3.78
N GLY A 67 32.74 -17.29 -3.18
CA GLY A 67 33.20 -17.32 -1.78
C GLY A 67 34.15 -16.21 -1.33
N ASN A 68 33.81 -14.95 -1.56
CA ASN A 68 34.38 -13.78 -0.94
C ASN A 68 33.25 -13.03 -0.22
N ASP A 69 33.18 -13.21 1.09
CA ASP A 69 32.35 -12.41 2.00
C ASP A 69 32.82 -10.95 1.99
N ILE A 70 32.36 -10.19 0.99
CA ILE A 70 32.48 -8.73 1.00
C ILE A 70 31.22 -8.20 1.69
N PRO A 71 31.35 -7.49 2.84
CA PRO A 71 30.19 -6.91 3.52
C PRO A 71 29.40 -5.99 2.58
N PRO A 72 28.08 -5.81 2.80
CA PRO A 72 27.20 -5.02 1.93
C PRO A 72 27.53 -3.54 2.02
N SER A 73 28.61 -3.12 1.37
CA SER A 73 28.88 -1.74 1.03
C SER A 73 29.02 -1.67 -0.48
N THR A 74 28.06 -0.98 -1.11
CA THR A 74 28.16 -0.41 -2.46
C THR A 74 28.26 -1.40 -3.63
N HIS A 75 27.21 -2.19 -3.85
CA HIS A 75 26.95 -2.77 -5.17
C HIS A 75 25.53 -2.42 -5.64
N ASN A 76 25.36 -1.25 -6.25
CA ASN A 76 24.19 -0.96 -7.10
C ASN A 76 24.33 -1.80 -8.37
N LEU A 77 23.64 -2.93 -8.46
CA LEU A 77 23.68 -3.77 -9.68
C LEU A 77 22.71 -3.28 -10.76
N ASP A 78 21.70 -2.49 -10.41
CA ASP A 78 20.98 -1.60 -11.33
C ASP A 78 20.68 -0.28 -10.60
N PRO A 79 21.13 0.89 -11.11
CA PRO A 79 20.85 2.16 -10.45
C PRO A 79 19.40 2.62 -10.61
N VAL A 80 18.56 1.91 -11.39
CA VAL A 80 17.21 2.35 -11.74
C VAL A 80 16.17 1.28 -11.40
N LEU A 81 15.11 1.69 -10.72
CA LEU A 81 13.90 0.89 -10.56
C LEU A 81 12.73 1.59 -11.25
N LYS A 82 12.15 0.91 -12.24
CA LYS A 82 10.93 1.40 -12.91
C LYS A 82 9.72 1.23 -12.03
N LEU A 83 8.87 2.25 -12.01
CA LEU A 83 7.66 2.33 -11.21
C LEU A 83 6.44 2.58 -12.11
N ILE A 84 5.36 1.85 -11.83
CA ILE A 84 4.04 2.05 -12.44
C ILE A 84 3.11 2.56 -11.34
N GLY A 85 2.46 3.69 -11.58
CA GLY A 85 1.62 4.40 -10.64
C GLY A 85 0.14 4.35 -11.01
N THR A 86 -0.72 4.25 -10.00
CA THR A 86 -2.17 4.46 -10.11
C THR A 86 -2.63 5.47 -9.07
N VAL A 87 -3.76 6.13 -9.33
CA VAL A 87 -4.33 7.11 -8.41
C VAL A 87 -4.58 6.45 -7.05
N LYS A 88 -4.06 7.04 -5.99
CA LYS A 88 -4.46 6.68 -4.64
C LYS A 88 -5.83 7.31 -4.35
N LEU A 89 -6.81 6.46 -4.10
CA LEU A 89 -8.16 6.88 -3.68
C LEU A 89 -8.22 7.00 -2.16
N HIS A 90 -8.98 7.99 -1.68
CA HIS A 90 -9.25 8.20 -0.26
C HIS A 90 -10.66 7.72 0.08
N GLY A 91 -10.82 6.41 0.26
CA GLY A 91 -12.06 5.76 0.65
C GLY A 91 -11.87 4.90 1.90
N ALA A 92 -12.48 3.72 1.86
CA ALA A 92 -12.24 2.66 2.82
C ALA A 92 -11.79 1.41 2.07
N HIS A 93 -10.69 0.81 2.52
CA HIS A 93 -10.16 -0.42 1.92
C HIS A 93 -11.19 -1.55 2.01
N ALA A 94 -11.37 -2.28 0.91
CA ALA A 94 -12.25 -3.44 0.86
C ALA A 94 -11.71 -4.48 -0.14
N ASP A 95 -11.66 -5.75 0.24
CA ASP A 95 -11.31 -6.83 -0.69
C ASP A 95 -12.46 -7.82 -0.83
N ILE A 96 -12.54 -8.41 -2.02
CA ILE A 96 -13.33 -9.61 -2.30
C ILE A 96 -12.35 -10.78 -2.37
N VAL A 97 -12.42 -11.69 -1.41
CA VAL A 97 -11.63 -12.91 -1.34
C VAL A 97 -12.50 -14.07 -1.80
N ILE A 98 -12.07 -14.77 -2.84
CA ILE A 98 -12.84 -15.87 -3.43
C ILE A 98 -11.99 -17.14 -3.40
N HIS A 99 -12.45 -18.13 -2.65
CA HIS A 99 -11.77 -19.41 -2.51
C HIS A 99 -12.03 -20.32 -3.73
N SER A 100 -11.31 -21.45 -3.75
CA SER A 100 -11.39 -22.45 -4.82
C SER A 100 -12.77 -23.10 -4.92
N ASP A 101 -13.49 -23.23 -3.81
CA ASP A 101 -14.89 -23.67 -3.75
C ASP A 101 -15.92 -22.58 -4.10
N ASN A 102 -15.45 -21.43 -4.61
CA ASN A 102 -16.24 -20.24 -4.94
C ASN A 102 -16.85 -19.51 -3.74
N THR A 103 -16.53 -19.89 -2.50
CA THR A 103 -17.00 -19.12 -1.35
C THR A 103 -16.40 -17.71 -1.38
N MET A 104 -17.28 -16.71 -1.30
CA MET A 104 -16.91 -15.30 -1.28
C MET A 104 -16.86 -14.79 0.16
N GLN A 105 -15.74 -14.19 0.52
CA GLN A 105 -15.53 -13.48 1.77
C GLN A 105 -15.19 -12.01 1.47
N LEU A 106 -15.85 -11.09 2.18
CA LEU A 106 -15.48 -9.68 2.16
C LEU A 106 -14.56 -9.35 3.34
N GLN A 107 -13.58 -8.48 3.12
CA GLN A 107 -12.70 -8.01 4.19
C GLN A 107 -12.43 -6.51 4.04
N SER A 108 -12.18 -5.85 5.16
CA SER A 108 -11.71 -4.46 5.26
C SER A 108 -10.19 -4.43 5.46
N ARG A 109 -9.63 -3.27 5.82
CA ARG A 109 -8.21 -3.16 6.16
C ARG A 109 -7.82 -4.04 7.33
N ASN A 110 -8.70 -4.12 8.35
CA ASN A 110 -8.38 -4.71 9.65
C ASN A 110 -9.25 -5.92 10.00
N LEU A 111 -10.35 -6.16 9.27
CA LEU A 111 -11.27 -7.26 9.54
C LEU A 111 -11.51 -8.15 8.34
N THR A 112 -11.37 -9.46 8.56
CA THR A 112 -11.91 -10.49 7.68
C THR A 112 -13.38 -10.76 7.99
N GLY A 113 -14.11 -11.29 7.01
CA GLY A 113 -15.49 -11.76 7.19
C GLY A 113 -16.48 -10.64 7.49
N LEU A 114 -16.43 -9.54 6.74
CA LEU A 114 -17.47 -8.50 6.80
C LEU A 114 -18.84 -9.14 6.48
N SER A 115 -19.82 -8.81 7.29
CA SER A 115 -21.19 -9.31 7.17
C SER A 115 -22.20 -8.16 7.26
N ARG A 116 -23.49 -8.43 7.13
CA ARG A 116 -24.53 -7.40 7.31
C ARG A 116 -24.60 -6.90 8.75
N GLU A 117 -24.23 -7.73 9.71
CA GLU A 117 -24.19 -7.43 11.14
C GLU A 117 -22.91 -6.70 11.52
N LYS A 118 -21.80 -6.99 10.82
CA LYS A 118 -20.49 -6.37 10.99
C LYS A 118 -20.06 -5.68 9.70
N ASP A 119 -20.83 -4.67 9.31
CA ASP A 119 -20.64 -3.94 8.08
C ASP A 119 -19.87 -2.63 8.32
N VAL A 120 -18.92 -2.33 7.44
CA VAL A 120 -18.16 -1.10 7.45
C VAL A 120 -18.62 -0.27 6.25
N TYR A 121 -19.18 0.90 6.50
CA TYR A 121 -19.68 1.82 5.47
C TYR A 121 -20.67 1.24 4.42
N ASN A 122 -21.41 0.19 4.77
CA ASN A 122 -22.33 -0.55 3.88
C ASN A 122 -21.63 -1.33 2.75
N ILE A 123 -20.36 -1.71 2.93
CA ILE A 123 -19.63 -2.58 1.98
C ILE A 123 -20.38 -3.90 1.85
N ALA A 124 -20.62 -4.61 2.95
CA ALA A 124 -21.20 -5.95 2.92
C ALA A 124 -22.63 -5.94 2.37
N LYS A 125 -23.44 -4.97 2.81
CA LYS A 125 -24.80 -4.76 2.28
C LYS A 125 -24.83 -4.59 0.76
N SER A 126 -23.81 -3.95 0.19
CA SER A 126 -23.77 -3.61 -1.24
C SER A 126 -23.13 -4.71 -2.09
N MET A 127 -22.09 -5.36 -1.57
CA MET A 127 -21.27 -6.31 -2.34
C MET A 127 -21.71 -7.77 -2.20
N LEU A 128 -22.27 -8.19 -1.05
CA LEU A 128 -22.74 -9.57 -0.88
C LEU A 128 -23.81 -10.00 -1.92
N PRO A 129 -24.75 -9.14 -2.34
CA PRO A 129 -25.70 -9.49 -3.40
C PRO A 129 -25.08 -9.69 -4.79
N LEU A 130 -23.82 -9.29 -5.00
CA LEU A 130 -23.12 -9.31 -6.29
C LEU A 130 -22.18 -10.52 -6.43
N GLU A 131 -22.51 -11.64 -5.77
CA GLU A 131 -21.66 -12.84 -5.76
C GLU A 131 -21.43 -13.39 -7.16
N ALA A 132 -22.46 -13.42 -8.02
CA ALA A 132 -22.33 -13.91 -9.39
C ALA A 132 -21.37 -13.02 -10.22
N GLU A 133 -21.46 -11.70 -10.07
CA GLU A 133 -20.60 -10.73 -10.73
C GLU A 133 -19.16 -10.78 -10.19
N ALA A 134 -18.98 -11.05 -8.91
CA ALA A 134 -17.66 -11.27 -8.31
C ALA A 134 -17.00 -12.56 -8.84
N LEU A 135 -17.78 -13.63 -9.00
CA LEU A 135 -17.30 -14.89 -9.61
C LEU A 135 -16.96 -14.71 -11.10
N ASP A 136 -17.75 -13.95 -11.85
CA ASP A 136 -17.41 -13.56 -13.23
C ASP A 136 -16.06 -12.82 -13.29
N LEU A 137 -15.85 -11.83 -12.40
CA LEU A 137 -14.57 -11.13 -12.29
C LEU A 137 -13.43 -12.10 -12.02
N LYS A 138 -13.57 -13.01 -11.02
CA LYS A 138 -12.56 -14.04 -10.74
C LYS A 138 -12.22 -14.83 -12.00
N ASN A 139 -13.23 -15.31 -12.72
CA ASN A 139 -13.02 -16.15 -13.90
C ASN A 139 -12.26 -15.38 -14.99
N ARG A 140 -12.66 -14.13 -15.29
CA ARG A 140 -11.95 -13.28 -16.26
C ARG A 140 -10.49 -13.03 -15.88
N TYR A 141 -10.21 -12.77 -14.59
CA TYR A 141 -8.84 -12.61 -14.10
C TYR A 141 -8.03 -13.91 -14.25
N ARG A 142 -8.58 -15.05 -13.83
CA ARG A 142 -7.92 -16.36 -13.90
C ARG A 142 -7.67 -16.80 -15.34
N GLU A 143 -8.65 -16.64 -16.24
CA GLU A 143 -8.51 -16.94 -17.67
C GLU A 143 -7.39 -16.12 -18.31
N ARG A 144 -7.35 -14.81 -18.04
CA ARG A 144 -6.29 -13.95 -18.56
C ARG A 144 -4.93 -14.28 -17.95
N PHE A 145 -4.88 -14.59 -16.65
CA PHE A 145 -3.66 -15.02 -15.99
C PHE A 145 -3.05 -16.25 -16.66
N LEU A 146 -3.86 -17.29 -16.93
CA LEU A 146 -3.40 -18.50 -17.63
C LEU A 146 -2.96 -18.21 -19.08
N ALA A 147 -3.66 -17.29 -19.77
CA ALA A 147 -3.30 -16.90 -21.13
C ALA A 147 -1.95 -16.15 -21.20
N LEU A 148 -1.66 -15.30 -20.20
CA LEU A 148 -0.41 -14.53 -20.12
C LEU A 148 0.76 -15.36 -19.54
N ASN A 149 0.47 -16.47 -18.84
CA ASN A 149 1.47 -17.30 -18.17
C ASN A 149 1.33 -18.77 -18.60
N PRO A 150 1.65 -19.10 -19.88
CA PRO A 150 1.49 -20.45 -20.39
C PRO A 150 2.33 -21.46 -19.60
N GLY A 151 1.70 -22.54 -19.15
CA GLY A 151 2.35 -23.60 -18.36
C GLY A 151 2.33 -23.36 -16.84
N VAL A 152 1.85 -22.22 -16.37
CA VAL A 152 1.60 -21.98 -14.95
C VAL A 152 0.20 -22.47 -14.59
N GLU A 153 0.09 -23.23 -13.50
CA GLU A 153 -1.20 -23.68 -12.96
C GLU A 153 -1.67 -22.73 -11.84
N ILE A 154 -3.00 -22.67 -11.64
CA ILE A 154 -3.57 -21.97 -10.48
C ILE A 154 -3.49 -22.89 -9.27
N ASN A 155 -2.78 -22.44 -8.23
CA ASN A 155 -2.73 -23.12 -6.96
C ASN A 155 -4.01 -22.80 -6.17
N GLU A 156 -4.92 -23.76 -6.11
CA GLU A 156 -6.22 -23.64 -5.44
C GLU A 156 -6.15 -23.62 -3.90
N GLU A 157 -4.97 -23.74 -3.30
CA GLU A 157 -4.74 -23.44 -1.88
C GLU A 157 -4.84 -21.93 -1.61
N TRP A 158 -4.50 -21.10 -2.60
CA TRP A 158 -4.55 -19.65 -2.49
C TRP A 158 -5.86 -19.11 -3.06
N PRO A 159 -6.62 -18.29 -2.30
CA PRO A 159 -7.78 -17.62 -2.85
C PRO A 159 -7.37 -16.59 -3.91
N THR A 160 -8.28 -16.28 -4.83
CA THR A 160 -8.15 -15.07 -5.64
C THR A 160 -8.61 -13.88 -4.80
N ILE A 161 -7.74 -12.89 -4.63
CA ILE A 161 -8.04 -11.67 -3.88
C ILE A 161 -8.22 -10.54 -4.89
N ILE A 162 -9.41 -9.97 -4.97
CA ILE A 162 -9.68 -8.74 -5.72
C ILE A 162 -9.67 -7.60 -4.71
N ALA A 163 -8.53 -6.91 -4.64
CA ALA A 163 -8.34 -5.82 -3.70
C ALA A 163 -8.91 -4.52 -4.26
N GLY A 164 -9.56 -3.74 -3.40
CA GLY A 164 -10.28 -2.56 -3.83
C GLY A 164 -10.38 -1.44 -2.81
N GLU A 165 -10.85 -0.30 -3.30
CA GLU A 165 -11.26 0.84 -2.49
C GLU A 165 -12.78 1.02 -2.61
N TRP A 166 -13.46 1.06 -1.48
CA TRP A 166 -14.84 1.49 -1.37
C TRP A 166 -14.89 3.01 -1.28
N ILE A 167 -15.46 3.66 -2.30
CA ILE A 167 -15.47 5.12 -2.44
C ILE A 167 -16.88 5.67 -2.56
N GLY A 168 -17.04 6.98 -2.35
CA GLY A 168 -18.29 7.69 -2.58
C GLY A 168 -18.76 8.50 -1.36
N PRO A 169 -20.04 8.91 -1.36
CA PRO A 169 -20.57 9.82 -0.36
C PRO A 169 -20.58 9.19 1.04
N GLY A 170 -20.10 9.96 2.01
CA GLY A 170 -20.09 9.58 3.42
C GLY A 170 -19.04 8.53 3.82
N ILE A 171 -18.08 8.22 2.95
CA ILE A 171 -16.94 7.33 3.28
C ILE A 171 -15.79 8.14 3.90
N GLN A 172 -15.26 9.09 3.15
CA GLN A 172 -14.26 10.06 3.59
C GLN A 172 -14.73 11.48 3.31
N LYS A 173 -13.91 12.48 3.63
CA LYS A 173 -14.17 13.91 3.42
C LYS A 173 -12.97 14.56 2.72
N GLY A 174 -13.22 15.68 2.05
CA GLY A 174 -12.16 16.54 1.51
C GLY A 174 -11.54 16.09 0.17
N VAL A 175 -12.16 15.12 -0.52
CA VAL A 175 -11.72 14.64 -1.83
C VAL A 175 -12.87 14.61 -2.84
N ALA A 176 -12.57 14.74 -4.12
CA ALA A 176 -13.56 14.81 -5.22
C ALA A 176 -14.47 13.57 -5.28
N ILE A 177 -13.94 12.39 -4.96
CA ILE A 177 -14.71 11.14 -4.97
C ILE A 177 -15.85 11.13 -3.92
N CYS A 178 -15.89 12.08 -2.99
CA CYS A 178 -17.04 12.26 -2.09
C CYS A 178 -18.31 12.71 -2.82
N ASP A 179 -18.17 13.38 -3.96
CA ASP A 179 -19.28 13.95 -4.74
C ASP A 179 -19.85 12.96 -5.78
N LEU A 180 -19.40 11.70 -5.74
CA LEU A 180 -19.96 10.63 -6.57
C LEU A 180 -21.44 10.41 -6.23
N PRO A 181 -22.29 10.08 -7.22
CA PRO A 181 -23.74 9.99 -7.01
C PRO A 181 -24.14 8.85 -6.07
N ARG A 182 -23.29 7.82 -5.94
CA ARG A 182 -23.43 6.71 -5.01
C ARG A 182 -22.06 6.12 -4.69
N LYS A 183 -22.06 5.11 -3.82
CA LYS A 183 -20.85 4.37 -3.47
C LYS A 183 -20.51 3.34 -4.55
N TYR A 184 -19.21 3.13 -4.73
CA TYR A 184 -18.66 2.23 -5.74
C TYR A 184 -17.49 1.42 -5.16
N PHE A 185 -17.27 0.25 -5.72
CA PHE A 185 -16.07 -0.56 -5.48
C PHE A 185 -15.10 -0.34 -6.63
N VAL A 186 -13.87 0.06 -6.32
CA VAL A 186 -12.81 0.26 -7.34
C VAL A 186 -11.72 -0.77 -7.13
N ILE A 187 -11.51 -1.64 -8.11
CA ILE A 187 -10.44 -2.64 -8.11
C ILE A 187 -9.10 -1.90 -8.20
N LEU A 188 -8.23 -2.12 -7.20
CA LEU A 188 -6.89 -1.54 -7.10
C LEU A 188 -5.78 -2.51 -7.52
N SER A 189 -5.95 -3.79 -7.24
CA SER A 189 -4.96 -4.85 -7.47
C SER A 189 -5.62 -6.21 -7.35
N VAL A 190 -5.07 -7.24 -8.01
CA VAL A 190 -5.56 -8.62 -7.86
C VAL A 190 -4.41 -9.55 -7.53
N SER A 191 -4.64 -10.53 -6.65
CA SER A 191 -3.68 -11.59 -6.32
C SER A 191 -4.20 -12.95 -6.77
N ILE A 192 -3.32 -13.70 -7.44
CA ILE A 192 -3.50 -15.11 -7.82
C ILE A 192 -2.21 -15.83 -7.44
N ASN A 193 -2.31 -17.06 -6.92
CA ASN A 193 -1.15 -17.83 -6.44
C ASN A 193 -0.31 -17.09 -5.39
N ASN A 194 -0.97 -16.28 -4.54
CA ASN A 194 -0.32 -15.43 -3.54
C ASN A 194 0.68 -14.40 -4.12
N ALA A 195 0.49 -13.99 -5.37
CA ALA A 195 1.29 -12.97 -6.05
C ALA A 195 0.39 -11.90 -6.68
N TRP A 196 0.75 -10.62 -6.51
CA TRP A 196 0.00 -9.52 -7.09
C TRP A 196 0.24 -9.43 -8.60
N LEU A 197 -0.82 -9.20 -9.37
CA LEU A 197 -0.77 -9.09 -10.82
C LEU A 197 -0.35 -7.68 -11.26
N PRO A 198 0.29 -7.53 -12.44
CA PRO A 198 0.57 -6.22 -13.03
C PRO A 198 -0.72 -5.55 -13.51
N ASP A 199 -1.19 -4.51 -12.79
CA ASP A 199 -2.51 -3.89 -12.98
C ASP A 199 -2.83 -3.51 -14.44
N GLU A 200 -1.85 -2.96 -15.18
CA GLU A 200 -2.02 -2.49 -16.56
C GLU A 200 -2.53 -3.60 -17.51
N LEU A 201 -2.11 -4.85 -17.31
CA LEU A 201 -2.51 -5.97 -18.18
C LEU A 201 -3.96 -6.43 -17.94
N TYR A 202 -4.61 -5.91 -16.89
CA TYR A 202 -5.97 -6.27 -16.48
C TYR A 202 -6.88 -5.04 -16.36
N ALA A 203 -6.47 -3.91 -16.94
CA ALA A 203 -7.12 -2.61 -16.82
C ALA A 203 -8.59 -2.58 -17.28
N ASP A 204 -8.98 -3.43 -18.23
CA ASP A 204 -10.32 -3.55 -18.81
C ASP A 204 -11.24 -4.54 -18.04
N ILE A 205 -10.74 -5.22 -17.00
CA ILE A 205 -11.57 -6.10 -16.19
C ILE A 205 -12.27 -5.29 -15.10
N HIS A 206 -13.56 -5.05 -15.32
CA HIS A 206 -14.47 -4.36 -14.41
C HIS A 206 -15.93 -4.77 -14.68
N ASN A 207 -16.88 -4.22 -13.90
CA ASN A 207 -18.33 -4.32 -14.15
C ASN A 207 -19.04 -3.04 -13.70
N GLU A 208 -18.98 -1.99 -14.54
CA GLU A 208 -19.49 -0.67 -14.18
C GLU A 208 -21.02 -0.66 -14.01
N ALA A 209 -21.74 -1.58 -14.67
CA ALA A 209 -23.19 -1.69 -14.60
C ALA A 209 -23.67 -1.91 -13.16
N VAL A 210 -22.90 -2.66 -12.35
CA VAL A 210 -23.18 -2.89 -10.93
C VAL A 210 -22.39 -1.95 -10.01
N GLY A 211 -21.55 -1.07 -10.57
CA GLY A 211 -20.73 -0.13 -9.82
C GLY A 211 -19.40 -0.67 -9.34
N ILE A 212 -18.85 -1.66 -10.07
CA ILE A 212 -17.47 -2.15 -9.90
C ILE A 212 -16.61 -1.55 -11.01
N TYR A 213 -15.68 -0.69 -10.64
CA TYR A 213 -14.76 -0.01 -11.56
C TYR A 213 -13.34 -0.55 -11.41
N ASN A 214 -12.48 -0.27 -12.38
CA ASN A 214 -11.04 -0.51 -12.27
C ASN A 214 -10.32 0.83 -12.04
N ILE A 215 -9.28 0.84 -11.21
CA ILE A 215 -8.49 2.05 -10.94
C ILE A 215 -7.85 2.64 -12.21
N SER A 216 -7.62 1.81 -13.23
CA SER A 216 -7.13 2.18 -14.57
C SER A 216 -7.94 3.31 -15.22
N ARG A 217 -9.21 3.46 -14.84
CA ARG A 217 -10.05 4.57 -15.28
C ARG A 217 -9.45 5.94 -14.92
N GLY A 218 -8.67 6.03 -13.85
CA GLY A 218 -7.90 7.22 -13.47
C GLY A 218 -6.56 7.40 -14.21
N GLY A 219 -6.21 6.48 -15.10
CA GLY A 219 -4.94 6.45 -15.83
C GLY A 219 -3.79 5.80 -15.07
N PHE A 220 -2.70 5.59 -15.79
CA PHE A 220 -1.42 5.09 -15.27
C PHE A 220 -0.34 6.16 -15.37
N TYR A 221 0.64 6.06 -14.47
CA TYR A 221 1.82 6.91 -14.42
C TYR A 221 3.06 6.03 -14.51
N HIS A 222 4.12 6.52 -15.13
CA HIS A 222 5.37 5.78 -15.29
C HIS A 222 6.53 6.68 -14.88
N GLU A 223 7.38 6.18 -13.99
CA GLU A 223 8.56 6.91 -13.51
C GLU A 223 9.72 5.96 -13.22
N GLU A 224 10.91 6.55 -13.10
CA GLU A 224 12.13 5.84 -12.73
C GLU A 224 12.63 6.35 -11.38
N LEU A 225 12.84 5.41 -10.46
CA LEU A 225 13.52 5.64 -9.19
C LEU A 225 15.02 5.38 -9.36
N LEU A 226 15.79 6.46 -9.43
CA LEU A 226 17.24 6.42 -9.52
C LEU A 226 17.85 6.32 -8.12
N PHE A 227 18.50 5.21 -7.79
CA PHE A 227 19.11 5.02 -6.47
C PHE A 227 20.30 5.92 -6.19
N ASN A 228 20.97 6.41 -7.23
CA ASN A 228 22.02 7.41 -7.12
C ASN A 228 21.49 8.86 -7.01
N ASP A 229 20.19 9.08 -7.26
CA ASP A 229 19.52 10.38 -7.12
C ASP A 229 18.09 10.21 -6.56
N ILE A 230 18.02 9.79 -5.29
CA ILE A 230 16.76 9.60 -4.57
C ILE A 230 15.98 10.91 -4.45
N ASN A 231 16.67 12.04 -4.27
CA ASN A 231 16.02 13.34 -4.12
C ASN A 231 15.38 13.80 -5.43
N GLY A 232 16.08 13.71 -6.56
CA GLY A 232 15.51 14.01 -7.88
C GLY A 232 14.36 13.07 -8.22
N SER A 233 14.50 11.78 -7.93
CA SER A 233 13.41 10.81 -8.12
C SER A 233 12.18 11.17 -7.30
N ARG A 234 12.35 11.53 -6.02
CA ARG A 234 11.24 11.96 -5.15
C ARG A 234 10.52 13.19 -5.70
N GLN A 235 11.25 14.17 -6.24
CA GLN A 235 10.65 15.36 -6.84
C GLN A 235 9.74 15.03 -8.03
N LYS A 236 10.13 14.05 -8.86
CA LYS A 236 9.29 13.59 -9.98
C LYS A 236 8.01 12.91 -9.49
N LEU A 237 8.12 11.99 -8.51
CA LEU A 237 6.94 11.34 -7.93
C LEU A 237 6.00 12.35 -7.24
N ASP A 238 6.57 13.33 -6.52
CA ASP A 238 5.82 14.42 -5.89
C ASP A 238 5.12 15.31 -6.93
N ALA A 239 5.72 15.55 -8.10
CA ALA A 239 5.09 16.34 -9.16
C ALA A 239 3.80 15.68 -9.70
N HIS A 240 3.82 14.38 -9.97
CA HIS A 240 2.62 13.63 -10.34
C HIS A 240 1.57 13.65 -9.22
N THR A 241 2.02 13.51 -7.99
CA THR A 241 1.17 13.54 -6.79
C THR A 241 0.45 14.88 -6.63
N LEU A 242 1.15 15.99 -6.85
CA LEU A 242 0.58 17.33 -6.80
C LEU A 242 -0.40 17.58 -7.96
N ALA A 243 -0.17 16.98 -9.13
CA ALA A 243 -1.14 17.02 -10.23
C ALA A 243 -2.45 16.31 -9.86
N VAL A 244 -2.36 15.13 -9.22
CA VAL A 244 -3.53 14.40 -8.70
C VAL A 244 -4.22 15.16 -7.57
N GLU A 245 -3.46 15.78 -6.65
CA GLU A 245 -4.04 16.58 -5.57
C GLU A 245 -4.80 17.80 -6.11
N LYS A 246 -4.28 18.43 -7.17
CA LYS A 246 -4.96 19.55 -7.83
C LYS A 246 -6.29 19.13 -8.46
N GLU A 247 -6.32 18.00 -9.15
CA GLU A 247 -7.53 17.47 -9.77
C GLU A 247 -7.47 15.93 -9.85
N CYS A 248 -8.37 15.25 -9.13
CA CYS A 248 -8.44 13.80 -9.11
C CYS A 248 -8.85 13.25 -10.49
N PRO A 249 -7.96 12.53 -11.21
CA PRO A 249 -8.27 12.07 -12.56
C PRO A 249 -9.32 10.94 -12.56
N PHE A 250 -9.39 10.14 -11.49
CA PHE A 250 -10.46 9.14 -11.34
C PHE A 250 -11.83 9.82 -11.23
N ALA A 251 -12.01 10.79 -10.33
CA ALA A 251 -13.28 11.53 -10.19
C ALA A 251 -13.64 12.30 -11.46
N LYS A 252 -12.64 12.83 -12.17
CA LYS A 252 -12.81 13.55 -13.45
C LYS A 252 -13.51 12.70 -14.51
N THR A 253 -13.31 11.39 -14.50
CA THR A 253 -14.01 10.47 -15.42
C THR A 253 -15.52 10.37 -15.17
N PHE A 254 -16.01 10.90 -14.04
CA PHE A 254 -17.43 11.07 -13.72
C PHE A 254 -17.89 12.52 -13.94
N GLY A 255 -17.06 13.38 -14.53
CA GLY A 255 -17.33 14.81 -14.69
C GLY A 255 -17.16 15.63 -13.40
N ILE A 256 -16.52 15.06 -12.37
CA ILE A 256 -16.32 15.71 -11.07
C ILE A 256 -14.89 16.22 -10.99
N SER A 257 -14.72 17.52 -10.78
CA SER A 257 -13.42 18.15 -10.56
C SER A 257 -13.24 18.45 -9.07
N GLY A 258 -12.04 18.23 -8.55
CA GLY A 258 -11.71 18.49 -7.16
C GLY A 258 -10.49 17.71 -6.71
N VAL A 259 -10.20 17.80 -5.42
CA VAL A 259 -8.96 17.31 -4.83
C VAL A 259 -8.83 15.77 -4.88
N GLY A 260 -7.65 15.26 -5.27
CA GLY A 260 -7.26 13.85 -5.14
C GLY A 260 -6.29 13.61 -3.97
N GLU A 261 -6.06 12.34 -3.59
CA GLU A 261 -5.17 12.03 -2.45
C GLU A 261 -3.69 11.93 -2.87
N GLY A 262 -3.39 11.18 -3.93
CA GLY A 262 -2.02 10.95 -4.37
C GLY A 262 -1.89 9.75 -5.30
N ILE A 263 -0.78 9.01 -5.21
CA ILE A 263 -0.45 7.90 -6.11
C ILE A 263 0.08 6.71 -5.30
N VAL A 264 -0.30 5.50 -5.70
CA VAL A 264 0.35 4.25 -5.30
C VAL A 264 1.24 3.83 -6.46
N TRP A 265 2.54 3.68 -6.20
CA TRP A 265 3.52 3.18 -7.15
C TRP A 265 3.89 1.75 -6.81
N LYS A 266 3.96 0.90 -7.83
CA LYS A 266 4.47 -0.46 -7.73
C LYS A 266 5.71 -0.54 -8.60
N ALA A 267 6.74 -1.26 -8.14
CA ALA A 267 7.83 -1.64 -9.03
C ALA A 267 7.30 -2.37 -10.27
N GLU A 268 7.99 -2.23 -11.39
CA GLU A 268 7.69 -3.03 -12.57
C GLU A 268 7.77 -4.54 -12.22
N HIS A 269 6.93 -5.32 -12.89
CA HIS A 269 6.93 -6.77 -12.73
C HIS A 269 8.29 -7.35 -13.14
N LEU A 270 8.90 -8.29 -12.41
CA LEU A 270 8.35 -9.18 -11.39
C LEU A 270 8.33 -8.62 -9.95
N LEU A 271 9.13 -7.60 -9.62
CA LEU A 271 9.23 -7.08 -8.25
C LEU A 271 7.89 -6.53 -7.75
N GLY A 272 7.11 -5.90 -8.63
CA GLY A 272 5.76 -5.42 -8.33
C GLY A 272 4.76 -6.48 -7.85
N SER A 273 5.06 -7.77 -8.02
CA SER A 273 4.22 -8.87 -7.50
C SER A 273 4.29 -9.00 -5.98
N ASP A 274 5.28 -8.37 -5.34
CA ASP A 274 5.47 -8.28 -3.91
C ASP A 274 5.29 -6.83 -3.43
N ALA A 275 4.41 -6.65 -2.45
CA ALA A 275 4.06 -5.34 -1.94
C ALA A 275 5.17 -4.62 -1.15
N ARG A 276 6.25 -5.31 -0.80
CA ARG A 276 7.48 -4.66 -0.29
C ARG A 276 8.06 -3.66 -1.28
N PHE A 277 7.84 -3.88 -2.58
CA PHE A 277 8.28 -2.99 -3.64
C PHE A 277 7.22 -1.98 -4.07
N TRP A 278 6.24 -1.71 -3.21
CA TRP A 278 5.23 -0.68 -3.42
C TRP A 278 5.51 0.52 -2.53
N LEU A 279 5.20 1.71 -3.05
CA LEU A 279 5.25 2.94 -2.27
C LEU A 279 4.02 3.81 -2.52
N LYS A 280 3.65 4.64 -1.54
CA LYS A 280 2.57 5.63 -1.70
C LYS A 280 3.12 7.05 -1.58
N THR A 281 2.75 7.93 -2.48
CA THR A 281 2.94 9.38 -2.36
C THR A 281 1.59 10.05 -2.14
N LYS A 282 1.55 11.06 -1.28
CA LYS A 282 0.33 11.78 -0.91
C LYS A 282 0.54 13.27 -1.05
N GLY A 283 -0.48 13.95 -1.55
CA GLY A 283 -0.53 15.40 -1.62
C GLY A 283 -0.39 16.03 -0.24
N LEU A 284 -0.02 17.31 -0.22
CA LEU A 284 0.31 18.03 1.01
C LEU A 284 -0.88 18.11 1.98
N GLN A 285 -2.11 18.15 1.45
CA GLN A 285 -3.36 18.22 2.23
C GLN A 285 -3.69 16.87 2.91
N HIS A 286 -3.09 15.76 2.44
CA HIS A 286 -3.37 14.40 2.90
C HIS A 286 -2.21 13.79 3.70
N GLN A 287 -1.17 14.57 4.00
CA GLN A 287 -0.08 14.13 4.86
C GLN A 287 -0.60 13.94 6.30
N VAL A 288 -0.26 12.78 6.88
CA VAL A 288 -0.69 12.36 8.23
C VAL A 288 0.33 12.79 9.29
N THR A 289 1.53 13.18 8.87
CA THR A 289 2.68 13.50 9.73
C THR A 289 3.46 14.66 9.16
N THR A 290 4.23 15.35 10.00
CA THR A 290 5.22 16.36 9.58
C THR A 290 6.63 16.04 10.05
N THR A 291 6.92 14.79 10.42
CA THR A 291 8.23 14.31 10.94
C THR A 291 9.39 14.60 10.01
N GLY A 292 9.18 14.56 8.68
CA GLY A 292 10.22 14.89 7.70
C GLY A 292 10.82 16.30 7.85
N LYS A 293 10.08 17.25 8.44
CA LYS A 293 10.58 18.61 8.74
C LYS A 293 11.58 18.65 9.90
N LEU A 294 11.66 17.59 10.70
CA LEU A 294 12.52 17.52 11.88
C LEU A 294 13.92 16.96 11.60
N ARG A 295 14.20 16.43 10.40
CA ARG A 295 15.51 15.81 10.06
C ARG A 295 16.72 16.76 10.22
N ASN A 296 16.48 18.08 10.24
CA ASN A 296 17.52 19.09 10.45
C ASN A 296 17.58 19.65 11.89
N ALA A 297 16.85 19.08 12.85
CA ALA A 297 16.51 19.75 14.12
C ALA A 297 16.86 19.05 15.46
N PRO A 298 17.51 17.88 15.59
CA PRO A 298 17.81 17.36 16.92
C PRO A 298 18.97 18.13 17.55
N SER A 299 18.64 19.22 18.25
CA SER A 299 19.57 20.01 19.08
C SER A 299 19.12 20.11 20.54
N GLY A 300 18.01 19.46 20.89
CA GLY A 300 17.45 19.45 22.25
C GLY A 300 17.85 18.21 23.05
N THR A 301 17.39 18.16 24.30
CA THR A 301 17.46 16.97 25.16
C THR A 301 16.62 15.81 24.59
N ASP A 302 16.90 14.57 25.00
CA ASP A 302 16.11 13.38 24.61
C ASP A 302 14.60 13.58 24.82
N LEU A 303 14.23 14.26 25.91
CA LEU A 303 12.84 14.55 26.23
C LEU A 303 12.22 15.55 25.24
N GLU A 304 12.93 16.61 24.89
CA GLU A 304 12.47 17.64 23.95
C GLU A 304 12.38 17.07 22.53
N ASN A 305 13.35 16.27 22.11
CA ASN A 305 13.35 15.61 20.81
C ASN A 305 12.18 14.62 20.71
N ALA A 306 12.00 13.77 21.73
CA ALA A 306 10.88 12.81 21.75
C ALA A 306 9.50 13.50 21.78
N LYS A 307 9.38 14.61 22.51
CA LYS A 307 8.15 15.41 22.53
C LYS A 307 7.86 16.05 21.17
N SER A 308 8.85 16.71 20.57
CA SER A 308 8.70 17.35 19.26
C SER A 308 8.37 16.33 18.16
N PHE A 309 8.98 15.15 18.23
CA PHE A 309 8.66 14.05 17.32
C PHE A 309 7.23 13.53 17.52
N ALA A 310 6.79 13.33 18.77
CA ALA A 310 5.42 12.93 19.07
C ALA A 310 4.39 13.94 18.54
N GLU A 311 4.65 15.24 18.68
CA GLU A 311 3.80 16.31 18.14
C GLU A 311 3.71 16.29 16.62
N ALA A 312 4.83 16.02 15.93
CA ALA A 312 4.85 15.92 14.47
C ALA A 312 4.23 14.62 13.94
N ALA A 313 4.31 13.52 14.69
CA ALA A 313 3.79 12.22 14.29
C ALA A 313 2.30 12.05 14.65
N VAL A 314 1.86 12.48 15.84
CA VAL A 314 0.49 12.29 16.33
C VAL A 314 -0.37 13.50 15.98
N THR A 315 -0.65 13.66 14.69
CA THR A 315 -1.53 14.73 14.18
C THR A 315 -3.00 14.42 14.45
N VAL A 316 -3.87 15.43 14.28
CA VAL A 316 -5.33 15.23 14.35
C VAL A 316 -5.80 14.19 13.34
N ASN A 317 -5.22 14.15 12.14
CA ASN A 317 -5.58 13.16 11.12
C ASN A 317 -5.27 11.73 11.59
N ARG A 318 -4.10 11.50 12.21
CA ARG A 318 -3.74 10.17 12.77
C ARG A 318 -4.66 9.79 13.94
N LEU A 319 -5.05 10.75 14.77
CA LEU A 319 -6.00 10.54 15.86
C LEU A 319 -7.40 10.17 15.34
N GLU A 320 -7.91 10.85 14.31
CA GLU A 320 -9.20 10.52 13.68
C GLU A 320 -9.15 9.13 13.00
N GLN A 321 -8.02 8.71 12.43
CA GLN A 321 -7.85 7.35 11.90
C GLN A 321 -7.93 6.29 13.01
N GLY A 322 -7.28 6.53 14.15
CA GLY A 322 -7.40 5.63 15.31
C GLY A 322 -8.83 5.57 15.85
N TRP A 323 -9.59 6.67 15.75
CA TRP A 323 -11.00 6.71 16.13
C TRP A 323 -11.87 5.91 15.17
N ALA A 324 -11.62 6.02 13.86
CA ALA A 324 -12.27 5.21 12.83
C ALA A 324 -11.98 3.71 13.01
N TYR A 325 -10.72 3.36 13.34
CA TYR A 325 -10.32 1.98 13.64
C TYR A 325 -11.16 1.34 14.75
N LEU A 326 -11.50 2.06 15.82
CA LEU A 326 -12.36 1.52 16.88
C LEU A 326 -13.74 1.09 16.34
N GLU A 327 -14.35 1.94 15.52
CA GLU A 327 -15.64 1.63 14.90
C GLU A 327 -15.55 0.47 13.91
N GLU A 328 -14.50 0.45 13.08
CA GLU A 328 -14.22 -0.68 12.19
C GLU A 328 -14.16 -1.98 12.98
N MET A 329 -13.41 -2.01 14.09
CA MET A 329 -13.24 -3.18 14.94
C MET A 329 -14.47 -3.53 15.81
N GLY A 330 -15.52 -2.71 15.81
CA GLY A 330 -16.68 -2.87 16.69
C GLY A 330 -16.36 -2.62 18.18
N ILE A 331 -15.30 -1.86 18.47
CA ILE A 331 -14.91 -1.48 19.82
C ILE A 331 -15.70 -0.23 20.22
N GLU A 332 -16.36 -0.29 21.37
CA GLU A 332 -17.10 0.85 21.93
C GLU A 332 -16.18 2.07 22.07
N ARG A 333 -16.63 3.20 21.54
CA ARG A 333 -15.96 4.51 21.68
C ARG A 333 -16.30 5.10 23.05
N ASP A 334 -15.87 4.41 24.09
CA ASP A 334 -16.04 4.77 25.50
C ASP A 334 -14.70 4.66 26.24
N MET A 335 -14.72 4.72 27.57
CA MET A 335 -13.51 4.58 28.38
C MET A 335 -12.85 3.20 28.31
N LYS A 336 -13.54 2.15 27.85
CA LYS A 336 -12.95 0.82 27.62
C LYS A 336 -12.15 0.80 26.31
N GLY A 337 -12.60 1.54 25.29
CA GLY A 337 -11.95 1.62 23.98
C GLY A 337 -10.61 2.38 23.96
N ILE A 338 -10.33 3.22 24.96
CA ILE A 338 -9.15 4.10 24.97
C ILE A 338 -7.82 3.34 24.88
N GLY A 339 -7.74 2.15 25.50
CA GLY A 339 -6.53 1.33 25.46
C GLY A 339 -6.22 0.82 24.05
N ALA A 340 -7.24 0.34 23.33
CA ALA A 340 -7.12 -0.10 21.95
C ALA A 340 -6.74 1.05 21.01
N PHE A 341 -7.36 2.22 21.20
CA PHE A 341 -7.07 3.45 20.46
C PHE A 341 -5.59 3.86 20.58
N MET A 342 -5.09 3.96 21.81
CA MET A 342 -3.70 4.34 22.05
C MET A 342 -2.73 3.30 21.49
N LYS A 343 -3.01 2.00 21.68
CA LYS A 343 -2.18 0.93 21.14
C LYS A 343 -2.08 1.00 19.61
N TRP A 344 -3.20 1.25 18.93
CA TRP A 344 -3.23 1.38 17.48
C TRP A 344 -2.37 2.56 16.99
N ILE A 345 -2.54 3.75 17.59
CA ILE A 345 -1.78 4.94 17.16
C ILE A 345 -0.28 4.76 17.39
N ILE A 346 0.11 4.24 18.57
CA ILE A 346 1.52 4.02 18.89
C ILE A 346 2.13 3.06 17.87
N HIS A 347 1.46 1.94 17.59
CA HIS A 347 1.92 0.98 16.60
C HIS A 347 1.98 1.58 15.19
N ASP A 348 0.99 2.40 14.80
CA ASP A 348 1.01 3.07 13.49
C ASP A 348 2.21 4.00 13.34
N VAL A 349 2.54 4.80 14.37
CA VAL A 349 3.74 5.65 14.38
C VAL A 349 5.01 4.83 14.34
N GLU A 350 5.12 3.76 15.14
CA GLU A 350 6.29 2.89 15.15
C GLU A 350 6.56 2.25 13.78
N VAL A 351 5.51 1.90 13.04
CA VAL A 351 5.65 1.29 11.71
C VAL A 351 5.90 2.34 10.63
N GLU A 352 5.08 3.40 10.56
CA GLU A 352 5.16 4.39 9.47
C GLU A 352 6.33 5.37 9.62
N GLU A 353 6.88 5.56 10.83
CA GLU A 353 8.00 6.48 11.10
C GLU A 353 9.27 5.77 11.58
N ARG A 354 9.35 4.44 11.43
CA ARG A 354 10.48 3.61 11.90
C ARG A 354 11.83 4.21 11.49
N THR A 355 11.97 4.51 10.20
CA THR A 355 13.22 5.02 9.63
C THR A 355 13.61 6.38 10.23
N GLU A 356 12.67 7.31 10.41
CA GLU A 356 12.96 8.59 11.08
C GLU A 356 13.27 8.44 12.56
N ILE A 357 12.59 7.54 13.28
CA ILE A 357 12.87 7.23 14.69
C ILE A 357 14.31 6.75 14.85
N GLU A 358 14.76 5.85 13.97
CA GLU A 358 16.11 5.29 13.94
C GLU A 358 17.16 6.34 13.56
N GLU A 359 16.97 7.03 12.42
CA GLU A 359 17.94 8.02 11.91
C GLU A 359 18.13 9.20 12.86
N MET A 360 17.06 9.64 13.53
CA MET A 360 17.10 10.76 14.47
C MET A 360 17.42 10.32 15.91
N LEU A 361 17.67 9.03 16.15
CA LEU A 361 17.99 8.46 17.46
C LEU A 361 16.95 8.83 18.54
N ILE A 362 15.66 8.80 18.19
CA ILE A 362 14.59 9.20 19.11
C ILE A 362 14.45 8.16 20.23
N ASN A 363 14.49 8.62 21.48
CA ASN A 363 14.27 7.76 22.64
C ASN A 363 12.84 7.18 22.64
N GLN A 364 12.71 5.89 22.34
CA GLN A 364 11.41 5.23 22.16
C GLN A 364 10.55 5.23 23.44
N ALA A 365 11.16 5.09 24.62
CA ALA A 365 10.42 5.08 25.88
C ALA A 365 9.78 6.45 26.16
N LEU A 366 10.55 7.53 25.94
CA LEU A 366 10.06 8.90 26.06
C LEU A 366 9.04 9.23 24.96
N LEU A 367 9.25 8.74 23.74
CA LEU A 367 8.31 8.90 22.63
C LEU A 367 6.95 8.27 22.96
N LYS A 368 6.93 6.99 23.38
CA LYS A 368 5.70 6.29 23.82
C LYS A 368 4.97 7.03 24.93
N LYS A 369 5.71 7.55 25.92
CA LYS A 369 5.13 8.33 27.02
C LYS A 369 4.44 9.60 26.52
N ASN A 370 5.09 10.37 25.64
CA ASN A 370 4.51 11.60 25.08
C ASN A 370 3.28 11.29 24.19
N MET A 371 3.38 10.30 23.30
CA MET A 371 2.25 9.87 22.46
C MET A 371 1.05 9.44 23.29
N THR A 372 1.26 8.63 24.33
CA THR A 372 0.19 8.18 25.25
C THR A 372 -0.54 9.37 25.87
N ALA A 373 0.20 10.37 26.36
CA ALA A 373 -0.39 11.57 26.96
C ALA A 373 -1.23 12.37 25.95
N MET A 374 -0.72 12.55 24.72
CA MET A 374 -1.43 13.24 23.64
C MET A 374 -2.71 12.50 23.24
N CYS A 375 -2.61 11.19 22.98
CA CYS A 375 -3.74 10.35 22.58
C CYS A 375 -4.84 10.37 23.64
N LYS A 376 -4.47 10.18 24.92
CA LYS A 376 -5.42 10.24 26.04
C LYS A 376 -6.12 11.59 26.11
N SER A 377 -5.37 12.70 26.02
CA SER A 377 -5.96 14.04 26.10
C SER A 377 -6.98 14.30 24.98
N TRP A 378 -6.65 13.89 23.75
CA TRP A 378 -7.56 14.05 22.62
C TRP A 378 -8.80 13.16 22.73
N TYR A 379 -8.62 11.88 23.09
CA TYR A 379 -9.72 10.92 23.20
C TYR A 379 -10.77 11.36 24.23
N MET A 380 -10.33 11.81 25.41
CA MET A 380 -11.25 12.35 26.43
C MET A 380 -12.06 13.55 25.91
N LYS A 381 -11.39 14.50 25.24
CA LYS A 381 -12.07 15.67 24.65
C LYS A 381 -13.04 15.28 23.53
N LYS A 382 -12.75 14.20 22.80
CA LYS A 382 -13.62 13.68 21.73
C LYS A 382 -14.88 13.05 22.33
N LEU A 383 -14.75 12.28 23.40
CA LEU A 383 -15.88 11.72 24.16
C LEU A 383 -16.81 12.83 24.67
N ASP A 384 -16.28 13.91 25.23
CA ASP A 384 -17.10 15.01 25.77
C ASP A 384 -17.91 15.77 24.69
N ARG A 385 -17.56 15.61 23.41
CA ARG A 385 -18.20 16.28 22.26
C ARG A 385 -19.17 15.39 21.49
N THR A 386 -19.20 14.10 21.81
CA THR A 386 -20.04 13.08 21.15
C THR A 386 -21.21 12.78 22.04
#